data_AF-A0A7L1LCX6-F1
#
_entry.id   AF-A0A7L1LCX6-F1
#
_cell.length_a   1.000
_cell.length_b   1.000
_cell.length_c   1.000
_cell.angle_alpha   90.00
_cell.angle_beta   90.00
_cell.angle_gamma   90.00
#
_symmetry.space_group_name_H-M   'P 1'
#
loop_
_entity.id
_entity.type
_entity.pdbx_description
1 polymer ?
#
loop_
_entity_poly.entity_id
_entity_poly.type
_entity_poly.pdbx_seq_one_letter_code
_entity_poly.pdbx_strand_id
1 'polypeptide(L)'
;LPQSFMYQLLKGLAFCHSRNVLHRDLKPQNLLINRNGELKLADFGLARAFGIPVRCYSAEVVTLWYRPPDVLFGAKLYSTSIDMWSAGCIFAGSATGGLP
;
A
#
# COMPACT_ATOMS: atom_id res chain seq x y z
N LEU A 1 -11.44 5.65 22.22
CA LEU A 1 -11.36 6.43 20.96
C LEU A 1 -11.12 5.45 19.82
N PRO A 2 -11.80 5.59 18.68
CA PRO A 2 -11.45 4.83 17.48
C PRO A 2 -9.94 5.03 17.23
N GLN A 3 -9.18 3.96 17.05
CA GLN A 3 -7.77 4.08 16.72
C GLN A 3 -7.63 4.91 15.44
N SER A 4 -6.68 5.87 15.42
CA SER A 4 -6.51 6.75 14.27
C SER A 4 -6.37 5.91 12.99
N PHE A 5 -7.00 6.35 11.90
CA PHE A 5 -7.01 5.64 10.61
C PHE A 5 -5.61 5.16 10.19
N MET A 6 -4.60 6.02 10.37
CA MET A 6 -3.20 5.69 10.09
C MET A 6 -2.63 4.59 10.98
N TYR A 7 -2.98 4.57 12.26
CA TYR A 7 -2.55 3.50 13.15
C TYR A 7 -3.07 2.14 12.67
N GLN A 8 -4.35 2.07 12.27
CA GLN A 8 -4.94 0.83 11.78
C GLN A 8 -4.33 0.39 10.44
N LEU A 9 -4.09 1.34 9.53
CA LEU A 9 -3.39 1.09 8.25
C LEU A 9 -1.99 0.52 8.47
N LEU A 10 -1.17 1.20 9.28
CA LEU A 10 0.20 0.77 9.56
C LEU A 10 0.25 -0.58 10.30
N LYS A 11 -0.69 -0.83 11.20
CA LYS A 11 -0.83 -2.12 11.88
C LYS A 11 -1.17 -3.25 10.89
N GLY A 12 -2.06 -2.99 9.93
CA GLY A 12 -2.38 -3.93 8.85
C GLY A 12 -1.16 -4.24 7.96
N LEU A 13 -0.41 -3.20 7.58
CA LEU A 13 0.80 -3.38 6.77
C LEU A 13 1.90 -4.13 7.51
N ALA A 14 2.15 -3.80 8.79
CA ALA A 14 3.09 -4.54 9.62
C ALA A 14 2.73 -6.03 9.70
N PHE A 15 1.44 -6.37 9.79
CA PHE A 15 0.97 -7.76 9.74
C PHE A 15 1.29 -8.44 8.41
N CYS A 16 1.04 -7.79 7.27
CA CYS A 16 1.37 -8.31 5.94
C CYS A 16 2.88 -8.50 5.77
N HIS A 17 3.67 -7.48 6.11
CA HIS A 17 5.12 -7.47 5.98
C HIS A 17 5.80 -8.52 6.84
N SER A 18 5.32 -8.75 8.07
CA SER A 18 5.81 -9.84 8.94
C SER A 18 5.60 -11.24 8.35
N ARG A 19 4.73 -11.38 7.34
CA ARG A 19 4.44 -12.63 6.61
C ARG A 19 5.05 -12.63 5.20
N ASN A 20 5.99 -11.72 4.94
CA ASN A 20 6.62 -11.52 3.64
C ASN A 20 5.62 -11.21 2.51
N VAL A 21 4.46 -10.62 2.83
CA VAL A 21 3.44 -10.21 1.86
C VAL A 21 3.55 -8.72 1.60
N LEU A 22 3.80 -8.34 0.34
CA LEU A 22 3.68 -6.96 -0.13
C LEU A 22 2.27 -6.73 -0.69
N HIS A 23 1.64 -5.60 -0.35
CA HIS A 23 0.31 -5.24 -0.86
C HIS A 23 0.37 -4.76 -2.32
N ARG A 24 1.29 -3.85 -2.64
CA ARG A 24 1.61 -3.32 -3.99
C ARG A 24 0.53 -2.49 -4.69
N ASP A 25 -0.71 -2.51 -4.21
CA ASP A 25 -1.82 -1.69 -4.73
C ASP A 25 -2.56 -0.93 -3.62
N LEU A 26 -1.82 -0.24 -2.75
CA LEU A 26 -2.42 0.59 -1.72
C LEU A 26 -3.00 1.87 -2.33
N LYS A 27 -4.31 2.06 -2.14
CA LYS A 27 -5.07 3.25 -2.55
C LYS A 27 -6.30 3.38 -1.65
N PRO A 28 -6.91 4.57 -1.52
CA PRO A 28 -8.09 4.76 -0.66
C PRO A 28 -9.23 3.79 -0.95
N GLN A 29 -9.44 3.42 -2.22
CA GLN A 29 -10.48 2.48 -2.63
C GLN A 29 -10.28 1.06 -2.06
N ASN A 30 -9.03 0.70 -1.73
CA ASN A 30 -8.67 -0.60 -1.17
C ASN A 30 -8.62 -0.58 0.38
N LEU A 31 -9.01 0.54 1.01
CA LEU A 31 -9.09 0.69 2.46
C LEU A 31 -10.55 0.68 2.90
N LEU A 32 -11.05 -0.50 3.26
CA LEU A 32 -12.44 -0.68 3.66
C LEU A 32 -12.62 -0.29 5.13
N ILE A 33 -13.57 0.58 5.41
CA ILE A 33 -13.91 1.01 6.78
C ILE A 33 -15.35 0.58 7.06
N ASN A 34 -15.56 -0.15 8.16
CA ASN A 34 -16.91 -0.51 8.59
C ASN A 34 -17.57 0.59 9.44
N ARG A 35 -18.85 0.40 9.82
CA ARG A 35 -19.61 1.35 10.65
C ARG A 35 -19.01 1.60 12.03
N ASN A 36 -18.14 0.70 12.51
CA ASN A 36 -17.44 0.83 13.79
C ASN A 36 -16.11 1.58 13.65
N GLY A 37 -15.75 2.03 12.44
CA GLY A 37 -14.47 2.70 12.18
C GLY A 37 -13.29 1.74 12.11
N GLU A 38 -13.51 0.45 11.91
CA GLU A 38 -12.45 -0.54 11.74
C GLU A 38 -11.99 -0.59 10.28
N LEU A 39 -10.68 -0.39 10.07
CA LEU A 39 -10.05 -0.44 8.76
C LEU A 39 -9.58 -1.87 8.43
N LYS A 40 -9.88 -2.31 7.22
CA LYS A 40 -9.38 -3.55 6.63
C LYS A 40 -8.76 -3.29 5.27
N LEU A 41 -7.57 -3.84 5.04
CA LEU A 41 -6.94 -3.86 3.73
C LEU A 41 -7.69 -4.82 2.81
N ALA A 42 -7.95 -4.41 1.58
CA ALA A 42 -8.65 -5.19 0.55
C ALA A 42 -7.86 -5.19 -0.76
N ASP A 43 -8.28 -6.06 -1.68
CA ASP A 43 -7.66 -6.26 -3.00
C ASP A 43 -6.16 -6.63 -2.93
N PHE A 44 -5.93 -7.87 -2.49
CA PHE A 44 -4.63 -8.53 -2.56
C PHE A 44 -4.41 -9.18 -3.94
N GLY A 45 -5.15 -8.79 -4.99
CA GLY A 45 -5.01 -9.36 -6.34
C GLY A 45 -3.61 -9.15 -6.94
N LEU A 46 -2.94 -8.08 -6.50
CA LEU A 46 -1.54 -7.82 -6.78
C LEU A 46 -0.63 -8.14 -5.60
N ALA A 47 -1.05 -8.82 -4.54
CA ALA A 47 -0.16 -9.14 -3.44
C ALA A 47 0.83 -10.26 -3.82
N ARG A 48 2.05 -10.22 -3.27
CA ARG A 48 3.06 -11.24 -3.58
C ARG A 48 3.99 -11.53 -2.40
N ALA A 49 4.32 -12.82 -2.25
CA ALA A 49 5.36 -13.28 -1.33
C ALA A 49 6.74 -12.82 -1.82
N PHE A 50 7.54 -12.18 -0.97
CA PHE A 50 8.92 -11.79 -1.31
C PHE A 50 9.92 -12.86 -0.83
N GLY A 51 10.74 -13.38 -1.75
CA GLY A 51 11.76 -14.40 -1.49
C GLY A 51 12.21 -15.17 -2.75
N ILE A 52 13.24 -14.64 -3.44
CA ILE A 52 14.14 -15.25 -4.47
C ILE A 52 13.52 -15.80 -5.79
N PRO A 53 14.13 -15.58 -6.98
CA PRO A 53 14.48 -14.33 -7.66
C PRO A 53 13.35 -13.82 -8.56
N VAL A 54 13.34 -12.51 -8.76
CA VAL A 54 12.24 -11.73 -9.33
C VAL A 54 12.15 -11.92 -10.86
N ARG A 55 11.11 -12.62 -11.33
CA ARG A 55 10.69 -12.55 -12.73
C ARG A 55 10.13 -11.16 -13.02
N CYS A 56 10.61 -10.55 -14.10
CA CYS A 56 10.25 -9.21 -14.59
C CYS A 56 8.75 -8.88 -14.44
N TYR A 57 8.45 -7.72 -13.85
CA TYR A 57 7.09 -7.18 -13.76
C TYR A 57 6.85 -6.13 -14.85
N SER A 58 5.70 -6.19 -15.52
CA SER A 58 5.27 -5.32 -16.62
C SER A 58 4.89 -3.92 -16.10
N ALA A 59 5.23 -2.88 -16.86
CA ALA A 59 5.10 -1.46 -16.48
C ALA A 59 3.66 -0.90 -16.54
N GLU A 60 2.72 -1.63 -17.14
CA GLU A 60 1.40 -1.14 -17.47
C GLU A 60 0.34 -1.84 -16.62
N VAL A 61 -0.42 -1.04 -15.86
CA VAL A 61 -1.79 -1.24 -15.33
C VAL A 61 -1.91 -0.56 -13.95
N VAL A 62 -2.55 0.61 -13.97
CA VAL A 62 -3.32 1.29 -12.87
C VAL A 62 -2.58 2.10 -11.76
N THR A 63 -3.19 3.27 -11.50
CA THR A 63 -3.00 4.44 -10.61
C THR A 63 -1.59 4.85 -10.18
N LEU A 64 -1.01 5.84 -10.89
CA LEU A 64 0.33 6.42 -10.62
C LEU A 64 0.51 7.07 -9.25
N TRP A 65 -0.54 7.66 -8.67
CA TRP A 65 -0.44 8.62 -7.56
C TRP A 65 0.19 8.07 -6.28
N TYR A 66 0.04 6.77 -6.03
CA TYR A 66 0.52 6.11 -4.81
C TYR A 66 1.80 5.29 -5.06
N ARG A 67 2.36 5.35 -6.28
CA ARG A 67 3.53 4.57 -6.68
C ARG A 67 4.81 5.32 -6.30
N PRO A 68 5.79 4.63 -5.67
CA PRO A 68 7.06 5.27 -5.32
C PRO A 68 7.92 5.56 -6.56
N PRO A 69 8.82 6.55 -6.48
CA PRO A 69 9.59 7.04 -7.63
C PRO A 69 10.52 5.98 -8.22
N ASP A 70 11.15 5.14 -7.40
CA ASP A 70 11.99 4.02 -7.85
C ASP A 70 11.20 3.02 -8.71
N VAL A 71 9.95 2.70 -8.33
CA VAL A 71 9.06 1.86 -9.13
C VAL A 71 8.63 2.57 -10.43
N LEU A 72 8.38 3.88 -10.39
CA LEU A 72 8.10 4.68 -11.60
C LEU A 72 9.28 4.67 -12.58
N PHE A 73 10.52 4.70 -12.07
CA PHE A 73 11.74 4.61 -12.87
C PHE A 73 12.13 3.17 -13.24
N GLY A 74 11.23 2.20 -13.05
CA GLY A 74 11.42 0.85 -13.53
C GLY A 74 12.44 0.02 -12.74
N ALA A 75 12.70 0.38 -11.47
CA ALA A 75 13.35 -0.55 -10.55
C ALA A 75 12.62 -1.90 -10.61
N LYS A 76 13.29 -3.02 -10.32
CA LYS A 76 12.66 -4.37 -10.30
C LYS A 76 12.82 -5.07 -8.96
N LEU A 77 13.62 -4.49 -8.09
CA LEU A 77 13.86 -4.93 -6.73
C LEU A 77 13.21 -3.90 -5.83
N TYR A 78 12.20 -4.33 -5.08
CA TYR A 78 11.48 -3.49 -4.15
C TYR A 78 11.29 -4.24 -2.85
N SER A 79 11.11 -3.48 -1.78
CA SER A 79 10.90 -4.01 -0.44
C SER A 79 9.55 -3.57 0.11
N THR A 80 9.33 -3.77 1.40
CA THR A 80 8.18 -3.22 2.14
C THR A 80 8.06 -1.70 2.02
N SER A 81 9.14 -1.00 1.66
CA SER A 81 9.20 0.45 1.42
C SER A 81 8.15 0.98 0.45
N ILE A 82 7.72 0.18 -0.54
CA ILE A 82 6.74 0.64 -1.54
C ILE A 82 5.36 0.84 -0.93
N ASP A 83 4.95 -0.07 -0.04
CA ASP A 83 3.67 0.04 0.67
C ASP A 83 3.71 1.22 1.66
N MET A 84 4.88 1.49 2.24
CA MET A 84 5.09 2.63 3.13
C MET A 84 4.99 3.97 2.40
N TRP A 85 5.47 4.06 1.16
CA TRP A 85 5.29 5.24 0.32
C TRP A 85 3.80 5.49 0.05
N SER A 86 3.07 4.47 -0.41
CA SER A 86 1.64 4.58 -0.68
C SER A 86 0.86 5.00 0.57
N ALA A 87 1.18 4.46 1.74
CA ALA A 87 0.58 4.85 3.01
C ALA A 87 0.87 6.34 3.36
N GLY A 88 2.07 6.84 3.06
CA GLY A 88 2.43 8.24 3.20
C GLY A 88 1.61 9.17 2.29
N CYS A 89 1.44 8.79 1.02
CA CYS A 89 0.57 9.51 0.08
C CYS A 89 -0.89 9.56 0.57
N ILE A 90 -1.42 8.46 1.09
CA ILE A 90 -2.78 8.39 1.65
C ILE A 90 -2.93 9.30 2.87
N PHE A 91 -1.91 9.33 3.75
CA PHE A 91 -1.89 10.23 4.90
C PHE A 91 -1.90 11.70 4.48
N ALA A 92 -1.05 12.07 3.53
CA ALA A 92 -0.95 13.43 3.02
C ALA A 92 -2.27 13.90 2.40
N GLY A 93 -2.88 13.11 1.52
CA GLY A 93 -4.17 13.44 0.90
C GLY A 93 -5.31 13.57 1.91
N SER A 94 -5.30 12.73 2.96
CA SER A 94 -6.29 12.82 4.05
C SER A 94 -6.14 14.09 4.88
N ALA A 95 -4.94 14.66 4.97
CA ALA A 95 -4.68 15.91 5.69
C ALA A 95 -5.02 17.16 4.85
N THR A 96 -4.93 17.07 3.52
CA THR A 96 -5.16 18.19 2.59
C THR A 96 -6.57 18.23 1.99
N GLY A 97 -7.38 17.20 2.19
CA GLY A 97 -8.75 17.12 1.66
C GLY A 97 -8.82 16.80 0.16
N GLY A 98 -7.76 16.24 -0.42
CA GLY A 98 -7.64 15.97 -1.86
C GLY A 98 -6.74 14.77 -2.18
N LEU A 99 -6.48 14.55 -3.48
CA LEU A 99 -5.39 13.65 -3.89
C LEU A 99 -4.04 14.20 -3.38
N PRO A 100 -3.07 13.32 -3.05
CA PRO A 100 -1.71 13.73 -2.72
C PRO A 100 -1.05 14.56 -3.83
#